data_AF-A0A9P8BDG8-F1
#
_entry.id   AF-A0A9P8BDG8-F1
#
_cell.length_a   1.000
_cell.length_b   1.000
_cell.length_c   1.000
_cell.angle_alpha   90.00
_cell.angle_beta   90.00
_cell.angle_gamma   90.00
#
_symmetry.space_group_name_H-M   'P 1'
#
loop_
_entity.id
_entity.type
_entity.pdbx_description
1 polymer ?
#
loop_
_entity_poly.entity_id
_entity_poly.type
_entity_poly.pdbx_seq_one_letter_code
_entity_poly.pdbx_strand_id
1 'polypeptide(L)'
;MDSFEGLDPGIADTLNSLNPSDEPEYEVSEAGLKDGLAVAEARQKWQAQSLRKLKGMKRALETESEKTTSDEELAEMIFIATAFDGEDDFILPEARELAKDCLVRVTTILRSCGAKHLSNAIRIVLNVRMKPLFLSSSHPGVNLSTGRKLHISNGSHPSTTDFYDDQTWKAEGQGCWNTLRWCIGNLEQSDFETLWPLLIPPLMTMLDDHDLYFRIAAIKILQILLHRVDGSLLKRTGIESLFAASLSISVTYYNDAEAPKLLLEAIKCSQQLIELTTPPGSRERFERICDMATKAVIGGAWLYAGDNLLIMEASVQALIPVVSTMGIGTCRFLKALIPQLSENLIPKPSLPHSHRLLQLSADCLIIVIEVCKPRIYPWKGAILEGLLRAWVYSQTDGIRDPDNTSFQQRLLSLRSTLQTACPGLVDNEFRKALACDKCMFEELLLPSTVGVEGKAGSVEPTASFVKDLDT
;
A
#
# COMPACT_ATOMS: atom_id res chain seq x y z
N MET A 1 0.44 -35.69 -8.12
CA MET A 1 -0.11 -36.23 -6.85
C MET A 1 0.52 -37.57 -6.47
N ASP A 2 1.75 -37.88 -6.89
CA ASP A 2 2.54 -39.02 -6.37
C ASP A 2 4.01 -38.60 -6.37
N SER A 3 4.59 -38.28 -5.20
CA SER A 3 6.05 -38.06 -5.07
C SER A 3 6.49 -38.05 -3.60
N PHE A 4 6.54 -39.21 -2.95
CA PHE A 4 7.12 -39.38 -1.61
C PHE A 4 8.08 -40.58 -1.53
N GLU A 5 8.62 -41.05 -2.66
CA GLU A 5 9.65 -42.10 -2.65
C GLU A 5 11.00 -41.50 -2.23
N GLY A 6 11.33 -41.62 -0.94
CA GLY A 6 12.64 -41.28 -0.38
C GLY A 6 12.64 -40.58 0.98
N LEU A 7 11.47 -40.24 1.53
CA LEU A 7 11.35 -39.51 2.80
C LEU A 7 11.43 -40.42 4.03
N ASP A 8 11.92 -39.89 5.15
CA ASP A 8 11.70 -40.49 6.46
C ASP A 8 10.18 -40.63 6.70
N PRO A 9 9.64 -41.83 6.95
CA PRO A 9 8.21 -42.07 7.08
C PRO A 9 7.50 -41.14 8.07
N GLY A 10 8.17 -40.73 9.15
CA GLY A 10 7.57 -39.84 10.16
C GLY A 10 7.36 -38.40 9.68
N ILE A 11 8.25 -37.92 8.80
CA ILE A 11 8.20 -36.58 8.22
C ILE A 11 7.30 -36.57 6.98
N ALA A 12 7.34 -37.62 6.16
CA ALA A 12 6.45 -37.80 5.02
C ALA A 12 4.97 -37.77 5.42
N ASP A 13 4.59 -38.49 6.48
CA ASP A 13 3.21 -38.49 7.00
C ASP A 13 2.82 -37.13 7.59
N THR A 14 3.76 -36.45 8.24
CA THR A 14 3.54 -35.11 8.76
C THR A 14 3.37 -34.09 7.62
N LEU A 15 4.26 -34.08 6.62
CA LEU A 15 4.22 -33.19 5.44
C LEU A 15 3.01 -33.45 4.53
N ASN A 16 2.61 -34.71 4.32
CA ASN A 16 1.37 -35.05 3.60
C ASN A 16 0.13 -34.55 4.32
N SER A 17 0.13 -34.62 5.65
CA SER A 17 -0.94 -34.04 6.44
C SER A 17 -0.91 -32.51 6.45
N LEU A 18 0.12 -31.84 5.93
CA LEU A 18 0.37 -30.40 6.10
C LEU A 18 -0.14 -29.49 4.96
N ASN A 19 -0.76 -30.03 3.90
CA ASN A 19 -1.19 -29.21 2.75
C ASN A 19 -2.21 -28.12 3.15
N PRO A 20 -2.01 -26.83 2.79
CA PRO A 20 -2.95 -25.74 3.09
C PRO A 20 -4.23 -25.73 2.25
N SER A 21 -4.25 -26.48 1.14
CA SER A 21 -5.31 -26.48 0.11
C SER A 21 -6.69 -26.98 0.57
N ASP A 22 -6.83 -27.45 1.81
CA ASP A 22 -8.05 -28.10 2.29
C ASP A 22 -9.05 -27.11 2.93
N GLU A 23 -8.92 -25.79 2.69
CA GLU A 23 -9.93 -24.84 3.20
C GLU A 23 -11.28 -25.11 2.52
N PRO A 24 -12.39 -25.24 3.26
CA PRO A 24 -13.71 -25.38 2.65
C PRO A 24 -14.01 -24.17 1.76
N GLU A 25 -14.37 -24.42 0.50
CA GLU A 25 -14.62 -23.40 -0.52
C GLU A 25 -15.56 -22.28 -0.02
N TYR A 26 -15.12 -21.05 -0.21
CA TYR A 26 -15.91 -19.84 0.01
C TYR A 26 -16.69 -19.52 -1.28
N GLU A 27 -17.66 -20.34 -1.67
CA GLU A 27 -18.60 -19.94 -2.71
C GLU A 27 -19.57 -18.91 -2.12
N VAL A 28 -19.27 -17.62 -2.36
CA VAL A 28 -20.27 -16.55 -2.24
C VAL A 28 -21.26 -16.71 -3.38
N SER A 29 -22.19 -17.64 -3.24
CA SER A 29 -23.46 -17.56 -3.97
C SER A 29 -24.45 -16.78 -3.11
N GLU A 30 -25.19 -15.85 -3.71
CA GLU A 30 -26.30 -15.10 -3.10
C GLU A 30 -27.49 -15.98 -2.67
N ALA A 31 -27.28 -17.27 -2.39
CA ALA A 31 -28.30 -18.24 -2.01
C ALA A 31 -28.12 -18.78 -0.59
N GLY A 32 -28.44 -17.93 0.39
CA GLY A 32 -29.14 -18.41 1.59
C GLY A 32 -28.34 -18.52 2.89
N LEU A 33 -28.88 -17.86 3.91
CA LEU A 33 -28.50 -17.92 5.34
C LEU A 33 -28.35 -19.35 5.94
N LYS A 34 -28.62 -20.43 5.21
CA LYS A 34 -28.56 -21.81 5.72
C LYS A 34 -27.18 -22.46 5.61
N ASP A 35 -26.28 -21.95 4.78
CA ASP A 35 -24.94 -22.52 4.59
C ASP A 35 -23.85 -21.86 5.44
N GLY A 36 -24.07 -20.64 5.92
CA GLY A 36 -23.05 -19.87 6.64
C GLY A 36 -22.58 -20.53 7.95
N LEU A 37 -23.44 -21.28 8.64
CA LEU A 37 -23.06 -21.99 9.86
C LEU A 37 -22.18 -23.21 9.56
N ALA A 38 -22.49 -23.96 8.49
CA ALA A 38 -21.72 -25.12 8.07
C ALA A 38 -20.33 -24.72 7.56
N VAL A 39 -20.26 -23.64 6.78
CA VAL A 39 -18.99 -23.04 6.32
C VAL A 39 -18.17 -22.53 7.51
N ALA A 40 -18.81 -21.87 8.48
CA ALA A 40 -18.12 -21.42 9.69
C ALA A 40 -17.57 -22.58 10.53
N GLU A 41 -18.34 -23.67 10.70
CA GLU A 41 -17.89 -24.88 11.39
C GLU A 41 -16.74 -25.57 10.65
N ALA A 42 -16.84 -25.69 9.33
CA ALA A 42 -15.79 -26.28 8.50
C ALA A 42 -14.50 -25.45 8.58
N ARG A 43 -14.60 -24.12 8.52
CA ARG A 43 -13.46 -23.20 8.70
C ARG A 43 -12.84 -23.34 10.08
N GLN A 44 -13.62 -23.43 11.15
CA GLN A 44 -13.09 -23.66 12.50
C GLN A 44 -12.33 -25.00 12.60
N LYS A 45 -12.86 -26.07 12.01
CA LYS A 45 -12.19 -27.37 11.96
C LYS A 45 -10.87 -27.29 11.20
N TRP A 46 -10.86 -26.64 10.04
CA TRP A 46 -9.65 -26.42 9.25
C TRP A 46 -8.62 -25.60 10.03
N GLN A 47 -9.02 -24.49 10.65
CA GLN A 47 -8.15 -23.65 11.48
C GLN A 47 -7.53 -24.44 12.64
N ALA A 48 -8.32 -25.27 13.34
CA ALA A 48 -7.81 -26.13 14.41
C ALA A 48 -6.82 -27.18 13.90
N GLN A 49 -7.08 -27.75 12.71
CA GLN A 49 -6.17 -28.70 12.07
C GLN A 49 -4.87 -28.02 11.67
N SER A 50 -4.92 -26.83 11.05
CA SER A 50 -3.78 -25.99 10.69
C SER A 50 -2.92 -25.61 11.90
N LEU A 51 -3.56 -25.29 13.03
CA LEU A 51 -2.83 -25.01 14.27
C LEU A 51 -2.10 -26.26 14.81
N ARG A 52 -2.76 -27.43 14.75
CA ARG A 52 -2.15 -28.71 15.17
C ARG A 52 -0.97 -29.09 14.28
N LYS A 53 -1.14 -28.91 12.97
CA LYS A 53 -0.14 -29.05 11.90
C LYS A 53 1.11 -28.22 12.21
N LEU A 54 0.97 -26.91 12.46
CA LEU A 54 2.08 -26.01 12.82
C LEU A 54 2.77 -26.40 14.15
N LYS A 55 2.00 -26.83 15.16
CA LYS A 55 2.57 -27.34 16.42
C LYS A 55 3.41 -28.61 16.20
N GLY A 56 2.98 -29.49 15.29
CA GLY A 56 3.73 -30.68 14.89
C GLY A 56 5.06 -30.32 14.23
N MET A 57 5.03 -29.42 13.25
CA MET A 57 6.22 -28.91 12.57
C MET A 57 7.20 -28.24 13.55
N LYS A 58 6.72 -27.41 14.48
CA LYS A 58 7.57 -26.83 15.52
C LYS A 58 8.30 -27.88 16.35
N ARG A 59 7.60 -28.96 16.76
CA ARG A 59 8.23 -30.06 17.53
C ARG A 59 9.26 -30.81 16.70
N ALA A 60 9.00 -31.05 15.41
CA ALA A 60 9.96 -31.67 14.51
C ALA A 60 11.26 -30.84 14.46
N LEU A 61 11.13 -29.52 14.26
CA LEU A 61 12.25 -28.57 14.26
C LEU A 61 12.99 -28.46 15.61
N GLU A 62 12.33 -28.76 16.73
CA GLU A 62 12.96 -28.80 18.06
C GLU A 62 13.72 -30.11 18.33
N THR A 63 13.32 -31.19 17.66
CA THR A 63 13.86 -32.54 17.92
C THR A 63 15.00 -32.90 16.97
N GLU A 64 15.01 -32.35 15.76
CA GLU A 64 16.07 -32.62 14.78
C GLU A 64 17.36 -31.87 15.10
N SER A 65 18.49 -32.60 15.12
CA SER A 65 19.81 -31.99 15.08
C SER A 65 20.10 -31.44 13.68
N GLU A 66 20.72 -30.28 13.57
CA GLU A 66 21.05 -29.48 12.36
C GLU A 66 21.69 -30.22 11.16
N LYS A 67 21.97 -31.53 11.25
CA LYS A 67 22.80 -32.28 10.30
C LYS A 67 22.06 -33.23 9.35
N THR A 68 20.74 -33.41 9.47
CA THR A 68 20.04 -34.47 8.71
C THR A 68 18.93 -33.98 7.77
N THR A 69 18.37 -32.79 7.97
CA THR A 69 17.21 -32.31 7.19
C THR A 69 17.65 -31.75 5.84
N SER A 70 17.04 -32.25 4.75
CA SER A 70 17.34 -31.82 3.37
C SER A 70 16.79 -30.42 3.04
N ASP A 71 17.37 -29.77 2.02
CA ASP A 71 16.87 -28.47 1.53
C ASP A 71 15.42 -28.61 1.02
N GLU A 72 15.07 -29.76 0.46
CA GLU A 72 13.72 -30.09 -0.02
C GLU A 72 12.70 -30.17 1.12
N GLU A 73 13.02 -30.85 2.22
CA GLU A 73 12.12 -30.92 3.39
C GLU A 73 11.93 -29.55 4.03
N LEU A 74 13.02 -28.78 4.17
CA LEU A 74 12.96 -27.42 4.71
C LEU A 74 12.18 -26.48 3.78
N ALA A 75 12.27 -26.67 2.46
CA ALA A 75 11.46 -25.94 1.49
C ALA A 75 9.95 -26.23 1.65
N GLU A 76 9.55 -27.48 1.85
CA GLU A 76 8.15 -27.81 2.12
C GLU A 76 7.68 -27.17 3.43
N MET A 77 8.48 -27.23 4.50
CA MET A 77 8.16 -26.55 5.76
C MET A 77 8.01 -25.03 5.59
N ILE A 78 8.84 -24.40 4.76
CA ILE A 78 8.69 -22.99 4.39
C ILE A 78 7.32 -22.78 3.74
N PHE A 79 6.99 -23.51 2.67
CA PHE A 79 5.75 -23.32 1.92
C PHE A 79 4.51 -23.42 2.82
N ILE A 80 4.49 -24.41 3.72
CA ILE A 80 3.40 -24.63 4.67
C ILE A 80 3.34 -23.49 5.69
N ALA A 81 4.46 -23.12 6.30
CA ALA A 81 4.48 -22.09 7.33
C ALA A 81 4.13 -20.71 6.76
N THR A 82 4.63 -20.37 5.56
CA THR A 82 4.38 -19.07 4.94
C THR A 82 2.91 -18.83 4.62
N ALA A 83 2.13 -19.88 4.32
CA ALA A 83 0.68 -19.75 4.11
C ALA A 83 -0.03 -19.08 5.31
N PHE A 84 0.53 -19.19 6.52
CA PHE A 84 -0.01 -18.66 7.77
C PHE A 84 0.73 -17.43 8.33
N ASP A 85 1.70 -16.83 7.62
CA ASP A 85 2.41 -15.60 8.06
C ASP A 85 1.65 -14.29 7.72
N GLY A 86 0.47 -14.41 7.11
CA GLY A 86 -0.37 -13.30 6.65
C GLY A 86 -1.24 -12.63 7.72
N GLU A 87 -2.10 -11.72 7.26
CA GLU A 87 -3.14 -11.02 8.05
C GLU A 87 -4.54 -11.41 7.60
N ASP A 88 -4.63 -12.51 6.87
CA ASP A 88 -5.86 -12.96 6.26
C ASP A 88 -6.82 -13.50 7.31
N ASP A 89 -8.12 -13.28 7.13
CA ASP A 89 -9.13 -13.59 8.14
C ASP A 89 -9.14 -15.08 8.53
N PHE A 90 -8.71 -15.98 7.64
CA PHE A 90 -8.67 -17.41 7.91
C PHE A 90 -7.49 -17.80 8.82
N ILE A 91 -6.52 -16.92 9.04
CA ILE A 91 -5.33 -17.17 9.86
C ILE A 91 -5.61 -16.78 11.32
N LEU A 92 -5.58 -17.76 12.23
CA LEU A 92 -5.65 -17.49 13.66
C LEU A 92 -4.37 -16.78 14.14
N PRO A 93 -4.45 -15.80 15.07
CA PRO A 93 -3.27 -15.13 15.62
C PRO A 93 -2.23 -16.10 16.20
N GLU A 94 -2.69 -17.16 16.87
CA GLU A 94 -1.84 -18.22 17.42
C GLU A 94 -1.13 -19.03 16.32
N ALA A 95 -1.83 -19.30 15.21
CA ALA A 95 -1.24 -19.98 14.06
C ALA A 95 -0.18 -19.10 13.40
N ARG A 96 -0.44 -17.79 13.27
CA ARG A 96 0.53 -16.83 12.74
C ARG A 96 1.82 -16.77 13.55
N GLU A 97 1.72 -16.71 14.87
CA GLU A 97 2.91 -16.66 15.73
C GLU A 97 3.70 -17.98 15.69
N LEU A 98 3.03 -19.13 15.63
CA LEU A 98 3.69 -20.42 15.44
C LEU A 98 4.37 -20.53 14.07
N ALA A 99 3.72 -20.07 13.01
CA ALA A 99 4.27 -20.05 11.67
C ALA A 99 5.54 -19.20 11.61
N LYS A 100 5.52 -17.99 12.18
CA LYS A 100 6.72 -17.13 12.29
C LYS A 100 7.86 -17.80 13.05
N ASP A 101 7.58 -18.43 14.19
CA ASP A 101 8.61 -19.15 14.97
C ASP A 101 9.23 -20.29 14.14
N CYS A 102 8.40 -21.08 13.43
CA CYS A 102 8.90 -22.12 12.54
C CYS A 102 9.76 -21.55 11.41
N LEU A 103 9.32 -20.46 10.75
CA LEU A 103 10.06 -19.80 9.68
C LEU A 103 11.41 -19.28 10.16
N VAL A 104 11.47 -18.66 11.33
CA VAL A 104 12.72 -18.18 11.93
C VAL A 104 13.68 -19.35 12.17
N ARG A 105 13.19 -20.48 12.68
CA ARG A 105 14.00 -21.68 12.92
C ARG A 105 14.52 -22.29 11.63
N VAL A 106 13.64 -22.55 10.66
CA VAL A 106 14.02 -23.09 9.35
C VAL A 106 15.05 -22.20 8.67
N THR A 107 14.84 -20.89 8.70
CA THR A 107 15.80 -19.92 8.14
C THR A 107 17.14 -19.94 8.87
N THR A 108 17.13 -20.13 10.19
CA THR A 108 18.36 -20.23 11.00
C THR A 108 19.14 -21.50 10.65
N ILE A 109 18.46 -22.64 10.53
CA ILE A 109 19.06 -23.91 10.11
C ILE A 109 19.68 -23.76 8.72
N LEU A 110 18.92 -23.29 7.73
CA LEU A 110 19.42 -23.10 6.36
C LEU A 110 20.64 -22.18 6.31
N ARG A 111 20.61 -21.05 7.04
CA ARG A 111 21.75 -20.12 7.11
C ARG A 111 22.98 -20.74 7.78
N SER A 112 22.80 -21.64 8.75
CA SER A 112 23.89 -22.34 9.41
C SER A 112 24.57 -23.38 8.50
N CYS A 113 23.81 -24.00 7.58
CA CYS A 113 24.34 -24.95 6.59
C CYS A 113 25.15 -24.26 5.48
N GLY A 114 24.87 -22.99 5.20
CA GLY A 114 25.67 -22.14 4.31
C GLY A 114 24.83 -21.10 3.56
N ALA A 115 25.49 -20.08 3.01
CA ALA A 115 24.82 -18.93 2.41
C ALA A 115 23.80 -19.28 1.30
N LYS A 116 24.06 -20.33 0.50
CA LYS A 116 23.21 -20.70 -0.64
C LYS A 116 22.01 -21.58 -0.30
N HIS A 117 21.97 -22.17 0.89
CA HIS A 117 20.90 -23.12 1.25
C HIS A 117 19.53 -22.45 1.30
N LEU A 118 19.45 -21.24 1.89
CA LEU A 118 18.19 -20.48 1.90
C LEU A 118 17.70 -20.15 0.48
N SER A 119 18.60 -19.68 -0.39
CA SER A 119 18.27 -19.37 -1.78
C SER A 119 17.86 -20.62 -2.58
N ASN A 120 18.48 -21.76 -2.32
CA ASN A 120 18.09 -23.05 -2.91
C ASN A 120 16.70 -23.47 -2.43
N ALA A 121 16.41 -23.40 -1.14
CA ALA A 121 15.10 -23.72 -0.59
C ALA A 121 14.01 -22.81 -1.18
N ILE A 122 14.26 -21.49 -1.28
CA ILE A 122 13.34 -20.56 -1.94
C ILE A 122 13.14 -20.93 -3.41
N ARG A 123 14.20 -21.29 -4.14
CA ARG A 123 14.09 -21.76 -5.53
C ARG A 123 13.21 -23.01 -5.63
N ILE A 124 13.35 -23.96 -4.71
CA ILE A 124 12.54 -25.18 -4.65
C ILE A 124 11.07 -24.80 -4.41
N VAL A 125 10.76 -23.99 -3.40
CA VAL A 125 9.40 -23.50 -3.12
C VAL A 125 8.79 -22.84 -4.37
N LEU A 126 9.52 -21.91 -4.98
CA LEU A 126 9.02 -21.16 -6.14
C LEU A 126 8.78 -22.07 -7.36
N ASN A 127 9.66 -23.04 -7.61
CA ASN A 127 9.58 -23.86 -8.82
C ASN A 127 8.66 -25.07 -8.66
N VAL A 128 8.66 -25.72 -7.49
CA VAL A 128 7.92 -26.96 -7.23
C VAL A 128 6.51 -26.68 -6.73
N ARG A 129 6.32 -25.67 -5.88
CA ARG A 129 5.01 -25.37 -5.26
C ARG A 129 4.31 -24.19 -5.93
N MET A 130 4.99 -23.06 -6.07
CA MET A 130 4.34 -21.84 -6.56
C MET A 130 4.06 -21.88 -8.06
N LYS A 131 5.07 -22.22 -8.88
CA LYS A 131 4.92 -22.18 -10.34
C LYS A 131 3.71 -22.98 -10.85
N PRO A 132 3.46 -24.24 -10.43
CA PRO A 132 2.30 -25.00 -10.91
C PRO A 132 0.95 -24.34 -10.63
N LEU A 133 0.79 -23.66 -9.49
CA LEU A 133 -0.47 -22.98 -9.11
C LEU A 133 -0.87 -21.87 -10.09
N PHE A 134 0.10 -21.23 -10.73
CA PHE A 134 -0.12 -20.09 -11.63
C PHE A 134 -0.01 -20.45 -13.12
N LEU A 135 0.24 -21.73 -13.47
CA LEU A 135 0.40 -22.13 -14.87
C LEU A 135 -0.89 -21.97 -15.69
N SER A 136 -2.04 -22.33 -15.11
CA SER A 136 -3.36 -22.23 -15.74
C SER A 136 -3.77 -20.77 -16.03
N SER A 137 -3.45 -19.86 -15.11
CA SER A 137 -3.80 -18.42 -15.17
C SER A 137 -2.55 -17.55 -15.38
N SER A 138 -1.73 -17.92 -16.34
CA SER A 138 -0.49 -17.21 -16.67
C SER A 138 -0.77 -15.83 -17.28
N HIS A 139 -0.15 -14.77 -16.74
CA HIS A 139 -0.37 -13.41 -17.23
C HIS A 139 0.06 -13.22 -18.71
N PRO A 140 -0.83 -12.71 -19.59
CA PRO A 140 -0.61 -12.67 -21.05
C PRO A 140 0.53 -11.74 -21.50
N GLY A 141 0.89 -10.75 -20.68
CA GLY A 141 1.97 -9.81 -20.95
C GLY A 141 3.37 -10.27 -20.51
N VAL A 142 3.51 -11.44 -19.86
CA VAL A 142 4.79 -11.89 -19.27
C VAL A 142 5.29 -13.17 -19.91
N ASN A 143 6.58 -13.20 -20.23
CA ASN A 143 7.24 -14.39 -20.70
C ASN A 143 7.59 -15.30 -19.51
N LEU A 144 6.97 -16.47 -19.43
CA LEU A 144 7.12 -17.39 -18.28
C LEU A 144 8.54 -17.94 -18.07
N SER A 145 9.37 -18.01 -19.10
CA SER A 145 10.74 -18.54 -18.97
C SER A 145 11.77 -17.47 -18.59
N THR A 146 11.46 -16.19 -18.82
CA THR A 146 12.40 -15.07 -18.59
C THR A 146 11.90 -14.03 -17.60
N GLY A 147 10.61 -14.03 -17.25
CA GLY A 147 9.97 -12.98 -16.43
C GLY A 147 9.96 -11.60 -17.11
N ARG A 148 10.28 -11.53 -18.41
CA ARG A 148 10.32 -10.27 -19.17
C ARG A 148 8.96 -9.95 -19.77
N LYS A 149 8.73 -8.67 -20.04
CA LYS A 149 7.58 -8.22 -20.81
C LYS A 149 7.59 -8.87 -22.20
N LEU A 150 6.44 -9.40 -22.62
CA LEU A 150 6.22 -9.84 -23.99
C LEU A 150 5.97 -8.65 -24.90
N HIS A 151 6.66 -8.63 -26.05
CA HIS A 151 6.31 -7.75 -27.15
C HIS A 151 5.11 -8.36 -27.89
N ILE A 152 3.91 -7.95 -27.52
CA ILE A 152 2.71 -8.34 -28.26
C ILE A 152 2.76 -7.63 -29.61
N SER A 153 2.97 -8.39 -30.69
CA SER A 153 2.82 -7.88 -32.05
C SER A 153 1.34 -7.56 -32.28
N ASN A 154 1.05 -6.34 -32.75
CA ASN A 154 -0.31 -5.88 -33.08
C ASN A 154 -1.04 -6.94 -33.94
N GLY A 155 -2.03 -7.64 -33.37
CA GLY A 155 -2.91 -8.55 -34.11
C GLY A 155 -3.21 -9.90 -33.43
N SER A 156 -2.37 -10.37 -32.52
CA SER A 156 -2.65 -11.58 -31.72
C SER A 156 -2.99 -11.17 -30.30
N HIS A 157 -4.27 -10.88 -30.02
CA HIS A 157 -4.74 -10.76 -28.66
C HIS A 157 -4.77 -12.17 -28.05
N PRO A 158 -3.99 -12.45 -26.99
CA PRO A 158 -4.23 -13.64 -26.18
C PRO A 158 -5.69 -13.61 -25.74
N SER A 159 -6.39 -14.74 -25.78
CA SER A 159 -7.72 -14.86 -25.16
C SER A 159 -7.59 -14.43 -23.71
N THR A 160 -8.12 -13.25 -23.38
CA THR A 160 -8.16 -12.76 -21.99
C THR A 160 -9.13 -13.56 -21.14
N THR A 161 -10.00 -14.35 -21.77
CA THR A 161 -10.99 -15.23 -21.14
C THR A 161 -10.29 -16.27 -20.26
N ASP A 162 -9.28 -16.98 -20.80
CA ASP A 162 -8.57 -18.05 -20.09
C ASP A 162 -7.75 -17.55 -18.88
N PHE A 163 -7.46 -16.24 -18.80
CA PHE A 163 -6.70 -15.67 -17.68
C PHE A 163 -7.54 -15.56 -16.40
N TYR A 164 -8.85 -15.38 -16.54
CA TYR A 164 -9.78 -15.25 -15.42
C TYR A 164 -10.51 -16.56 -15.10
N ASP A 165 -10.54 -17.50 -16.05
CA ASP A 165 -11.11 -18.83 -15.87
C ASP A 165 -10.09 -19.77 -15.19
N ASP A 166 -10.56 -20.73 -14.38
CA ASP A 166 -9.75 -21.79 -13.75
C ASP A 166 -8.51 -21.32 -12.94
N GLN A 167 -8.70 -20.36 -12.04
CA GLN A 167 -7.64 -19.83 -11.16
C GLN A 167 -7.23 -20.81 -10.04
N THR A 168 -6.47 -21.84 -10.39
CA THR A 168 -5.99 -22.91 -9.49
C THR A 168 -5.28 -22.37 -8.25
N TRP A 169 -4.53 -21.27 -8.35
CA TRP A 169 -3.85 -20.66 -7.19
C TRP A 169 -4.79 -20.13 -6.11
N LYS A 170 -6.05 -19.80 -6.44
CA LYS A 170 -7.07 -19.43 -5.44
C LYS A 170 -7.69 -20.66 -4.79
N ALA A 171 -7.98 -21.69 -5.58
CA ALA A 171 -8.63 -22.91 -5.09
C ALA A 171 -7.68 -23.82 -4.31
N GLU A 172 -6.48 -24.07 -4.84
CA GLU A 172 -5.52 -25.03 -4.29
C GLU A 172 -4.33 -24.35 -3.59
N GLY A 173 -4.16 -23.04 -3.79
CA GLY A 173 -2.99 -22.28 -3.36
C GLY A 173 -3.26 -21.37 -2.16
N GLN A 174 -4.06 -21.80 -1.18
CA GLN A 174 -4.43 -20.91 -0.08
C GLN A 174 -3.20 -20.35 0.67
N GLY A 175 -3.14 -19.02 0.77
CA GLY A 175 -2.01 -18.32 1.37
C GLY A 175 -0.75 -18.26 0.49
N CYS A 176 -0.78 -18.69 -0.78
CA CYS A 176 0.39 -18.66 -1.67
C CYS A 176 0.93 -17.23 -1.90
N TRP A 177 0.10 -16.19 -1.78
CA TRP A 177 0.55 -14.80 -1.77
C TRP A 177 1.46 -14.46 -0.59
N ASN A 178 1.21 -15.05 0.59
CA ASN A 178 2.10 -14.92 1.74
C ASN A 178 3.43 -15.62 1.49
N THR A 179 3.41 -16.77 0.81
CA THR A 179 4.62 -17.46 0.33
C THR A 179 5.43 -16.59 -0.62
N LEU A 180 4.79 -15.97 -1.62
CA LEU A 180 5.46 -15.06 -2.56
C LEU A 180 6.06 -13.85 -1.83
N ARG A 181 5.29 -13.23 -0.92
CA ARG A 181 5.74 -12.13 -0.04
C ARG A 181 7.00 -12.54 0.74
N TRP A 182 6.96 -13.70 1.39
CA TRP A 182 8.06 -14.18 2.23
C TRP A 182 9.31 -14.50 1.41
N CYS A 183 9.15 -15.15 0.26
CA CYS A 183 10.26 -15.44 -0.66
C CYS A 183 10.95 -14.14 -1.08
N ILE A 184 10.19 -13.17 -1.59
CA ILE A 184 10.73 -11.85 -1.98
C ILE A 184 11.39 -11.15 -0.80
N GLY A 185 10.86 -11.28 0.41
CA GLY A 185 11.43 -10.70 1.64
C GLY A 185 12.71 -11.36 2.16
N ASN A 186 13.02 -12.60 1.74
CA ASN A 186 14.17 -13.36 2.24
C ASN A 186 15.23 -13.68 1.18
N LEU A 187 14.99 -13.40 -0.10
CA LEU A 187 15.98 -13.56 -1.17
C LEU A 187 17.21 -12.67 -1.00
N GLU A 188 18.37 -13.10 -1.48
CA GLU A 188 19.55 -12.23 -1.56
C GLU A 188 19.53 -11.38 -2.84
N GLN A 189 20.25 -10.25 -2.83
CA GLN A 189 20.28 -9.31 -3.97
C GLN A 189 20.73 -9.99 -5.27
N SER A 190 21.69 -10.91 -5.17
CA SER A 190 22.25 -11.66 -6.29
C SER A 190 21.27 -12.66 -6.92
N ASP A 191 20.23 -13.07 -6.21
CA ASP A 191 19.33 -14.13 -6.66
C ASP A 191 18.14 -13.61 -7.47
N PHE A 192 17.81 -12.32 -7.35
CA PHE A 192 16.65 -11.74 -8.03
C PHE A 192 16.67 -11.94 -9.54
N GLU A 193 17.84 -11.78 -10.19
CA GLU A 193 17.93 -11.96 -11.64
C GLU A 193 17.72 -13.42 -12.06
N THR A 194 18.23 -14.36 -11.26
CA THR A 194 18.10 -15.80 -11.54
C THR A 194 16.68 -16.30 -11.31
N LEU A 195 16.01 -15.80 -10.27
CA LEU A 195 14.67 -16.23 -9.88
C LEU A 195 13.55 -15.35 -10.44
N TRP A 196 13.90 -14.29 -11.18
CA TRP A 196 12.97 -13.38 -11.86
C TRP A 196 11.83 -14.10 -12.60
N PRO A 197 12.09 -15.16 -13.40
CA PRO A 197 11.04 -15.86 -14.13
C PRO A 197 10.01 -16.57 -13.25
N LEU A 198 10.35 -16.84 -11.98
CA LEU A 198 9.45 -17.49 -11.03
C LEU A 198 8.69 -16.49 -10.16
N LEU A 199 9.23 -15.27 -9.98
CA LEU A 199 8.63 -14.23 -9.14
C LEU A 199 7.59 -13.40 -9.89
N ILE A 200 7.91 -13.02 -11.12
CA ILE A 200 7.14 -12.01 -11.86
C ILE A 200 5.80 -12.52 -12.38
N PRO A 201 5.68 -13.74 -12.96
CA PRO A 201 4.39 -14.19 -13.44
C PRO A 201 3.31 -14.27 -12.33
N PRO A 202 3.57 -14.89 -11.15
CA PRO A 202 2.59 -14.89 -10.06
C PRO A 202 2.22 -13.47 -9.59
N LEU A 203 3.21 -12.59 -9.45
CA LEU A 203 2.98 -11.21 -9.03
C LEU A 203 2.10 -10.45 -10.03
N MET A 204 2.36 -10.59 -11.33
CA MET A 204 1.58 -9.95 -12.38
C MET A 204 0.17 -10.54 -12.49
N THR A 205 0.01 -11.87 -12.35
CA THR A 205 -1.31 -12.50 -12.33
C THR A 205 -2.16 -11.92 -11.20
N MET A 206 -1.61 -11.78 -9.99
CA MET A 206 -2.35 -11.19 -8.87
C MET A 206 -2.59 -9.67 -9.02
N LEU A 207 -1.63 -8.93 -9.61
CA LEU A 207 -1.77 -7.48 -9.86
C LEU A 207 -2.88 -7.15 -10.85
N ASP A 208 -3.22 -8.06 -11.75
CA ASP A 208 -4.29 -7.90 -12.74
C ASP A 208 -5.52 -8.77 -12.46
N ASP A 209 -5.63 -9.27 -11.24
CA ASP A 209 -6.82 -9.98 -10.79
C ASP A 209 -8.04 -9.04 -10.70
N HIS A 210 -9.24 -9.60 -10.89
CA HIS A 210 -10.48 -8.84 -10.80
C HIS A 210 -10.89 -8.57 -9.35
N ASP A 211 -10.49 -9.45 -8.43
CA ASP A 211 -10.77 -9.32 -7.00
C ASP A 211 -9.73 -8.40 -6.35
N LEU A 212 -10.25 -7.33 -5.72
CA LEU A 212 -9.45 -6.27 -5.16
C LEU A 212 -8.64 -6.71 -3.94
N TYR A 213 -9.07 -7.75 -3.23
CA TYR A 213 -8.31 -8.33 -2.13
C TYR A 213 -6.93 -8.81 -2.61
N PHE A 214 -6.90 -9.59 -3.69
CA PHE A 214 -5.64 -10.09 -4.25
C PHE A 214 -4.80 -9.00 -4.91
N ARG A 215 -5.44 -8.01 -5.55
CA ARG A 215 -4.72 -6.83 -6.06
C ARG A 215 -4.03 -6.04 -4.98
N ILE A 216 -4.70 -5.79 -3.85
CA ILE A 216 -4.09 -5.08 -2.72
C ILE A 216 -2.93 -5.88 -2.16
N ALA A 217 -3.09 -7.20 -1.98
CA ALA A 217 -1.99 -8.08 -1.57
C ALA A 217 -0.80 -8.02 -2.54
N ALA A 218 -1.07 -8.07 -3.85
CA ALA A 218 -0.05 -7.99 -4.89
C ALA A 218 0.68 -6.63 -4.89
N ILE A 219 -0.04 -5.52 -4.69
CA ILE A 219 0.58 -4.20 -4.58
C ILE A 219 1.51 -4.12 -3.37
N LYS A 220 1.10 -4.68 -2.22
CA LYS A 220 1.97 -4.75 -1.04
C LYS A 220 3.22 -5.60 -1.28
N ILE A 221 3.08 -6.72 -1.99
CA ILE A 221 4.21 -7.57 -2.41
C ILE A 221 5.12 -6.81 -3.37
N LEU A 222 4.55 -6.09 -4.34
CA LEU A 222 5.29 -5.25 -5.27
C LEU A 222 6.06 -4.15 -4.53
N GLN A 223 5.47 -3.47 -3.54
CA GLN A 223 6.20 -2.50 -2.72
C GLN A 223 7.43 -3.16 -2.08
N ILE A 224 7.31 -4.36 -1.51
CA ILE A 224 8.46 -5.08 -0.94
C ILE A 224 9.50 -5.38 -2.03
N LEU A 225 9.08 -5.87 -3.21
CA LEU A 225 9.98 -6.13 -4.32
C LEU A 225 10.76 -4.87 -4.73
N LEU A 226 10.07 -3.72 -4.88
CA LEU A 226 10.68 -2.46 -5.29
C LEU A 226 11.74 -1.95 -4.31
N HIS A 227 11.60 -2.21 -3.01
CA HIS A 227 12.65 -1.86 -2.04
C HIS A 227 13.90 -2.75 -2.12
N ARG A 228 13.82 -3.88 -2.82
CA ARG A 228 14.87 -4.90 -2.87
C ARG A 228 15.49 -5.08 -4.25
N VAL A 229 14.95 -4.47 -5.30
CA VAL A 229 15.48 -4.61 -6.66
C VAL A 229 16.07 -3.31 -7.15
N ASP A 230 17.05 -3.42 -8.06
CA ASP A 230 17.59 -2.25 -8.74
C ASP A 230 16.69 -1.83 -9.91
N GLY A 231 16.53 -0.52 -10.11
CA GLY A 231 15.71 0.04 -11.19
C GLY A 231 16.15 -0.40 -12.59
N SER A 232 17.44 -0.73 -12.78
CA SER A 232 17.95 -1.25 -14.06
C SER A 232 17.39 -2.63 -14.41
N LEU A 233 17.12 -3.50 -13.42
CA LEU A 233 16.51 -4.81 -13.66
C LEU A 233 15.08 -4.64 -14.18
N LEU A 234 14.32 -3.72 -13.58
CA LEU A 234 12.95 -3.39 -14.00
C LEU A 234 12.91 -2.86 -15.44
N LYS A 235 13.83 -1.94 -15.77
CA LYS A 235 13.95 -1.37 -17.11
C LYS A 235 14.37 -2.40 -18.15
N ARG A 236 15.44 -3.15 -17.88
CA ARG A 236 16.01 -4.13 -18.81
C ARG A 236 15.05 -5.28 -19.12
N THR A 237 14.22 -5.66 -18.16
CA THR A 237 13.20 -6.70 -18.35
C THR A 237 11.90 -6.15 -18.93
N GLY A 238 11.74 -4.83 -18.98
CA GLY A 238 10.55 -4.12 -19.49
C GLY A 238 9.33 -4.21 -18.58
N ILE A 239 9.44 -4.89 -17.44
CA ILE A 239 8.31 -5.18 -16.54
C ILE A 239 7.78 -3.92 -15.85
N GLU A 240 8.63 -2.89 -15.70
CA GLU A 240 8.23 -1.58 -15.17
C GLU A 240 6.97 -1.04 -15.85
N SER A 241 6.89 -1.17 -17.17
CA SER A 241 5.75 -0.66 -17.94
C SER A 241 4.46 -1.46 -17.70
N LEU A 242 4.58 -2.74 -17.34
CA LEU A 242 3.43 -3.57 -16.97
C LEU A 242 2.97 -3.22 -15.55
N PHE A 243 3.89 -3.11 -14.59
CA PHE A 243 3.57 -2.62 -13.24
C PHE A 243 2.87 -1.26 -13.26
N ALA A 244 3.39 -0.32 -14.05
CA ALA A 244 2.78 1.01 -14.19
C ALA A 244 1.36 0.93 -14.81
N ALA A 245 1.13 0.00 -15.75
CA ALA A 245 -0.18 -0.20 -16.36
C ALA A 245 -1.18 -0.79 -15.35
N SER A 246 -0.82 -1.87 -14.66
CA SER A 246 -1.69 -2.51 -13.64
C SER A 246 -2.03 -1.54 -12.52
N LEU A 247 -1.05 -0.79 -12.00
CA LEU A 247 -1.26 0.25 -10.97
C LEU A 247 -2.17 1.39 -11.46
N SER A 248 -2.05 1.77 -12.74
CA SER A 248 -2.95 2.79 -13.34
C SER A 248 -4.39 2.30 -13.46
N ILE A 249 -4.62 1.00 -13.63
CA ILE A 249 -5.96 0.39 -13.63
C ILE A 249 -6.47 0.27 -12.18
N SER A 250 -5.61 -0.03 -11.21
CA SER A 250 -6.01 -0.14 -9.80
C SER A 250 -6.66 1.12 -9.24
N VAL A 251 -6.30 2.30 -9.73
CA VAL A 251 -6.87 3.58 -9.27
C VAL A 251 -8.21 3.94 -9.92
N THR A 252 -8.75 3.10 -10.82
CA THR A 252 -10.02 3.38 -11.52
C THR A 252 -11.24 2.68 -10.89
N TYR A 253 -11.05 1.97 -9.78
CA TYR A 253 -12.13 1.35 -9.02
C TYR A 253 -12.70 2.36 -8.04
N TYR A 254 -13.98 2.73 -8.18
CA TYR A 254 -14.62 3.75 -7.33
C TYR A 254 -15.86 3.23 -6.57
N ASN A 255 -16.41 2.09 -6.98
CA ASN A 255 -17.69 1.57 -6.48
C ASN A 255 -17.54 0.36 -5.55
N ASP A 256 -16.30 -0.01 -5.20
CA ASP A 256 -15.99 -1.16 -4.34
C ASP A 256 -15.68 -0.70 -2.91
N ALA A 257 -15.91 -1.56 -1.92
CA ALA A 257 -15.62 -1.26 -0.52
C ALA A 257 -14.11 -1.14 -0.25
N GLU A 258 -13.27 -1.91 -0.93
CA GLU A 258 -11.81 -1.89 -0.79
C GLU A 258 -11.13 -0.83 -1.68
N ALA A 259 -11.89 -0.19 -2.58
CA ALA A 259 -11.37 0.82 -3.50
C ALA A 259 -10.59 1.99 -2.83
N PRO A 260 -11.00 2.55 -1.67
CA PRO A 260 -10.23 3.61 -1.01
C PRO A 260 -8.81 3.16 -0.63
N LYS A 261 -8.69 1.93 -0.12
CA LYS A 261 -7.42 1.32 0.27
C LYS A 261 -6.58 0.98 -0.95
N LEU A 262 -7.21 0.43 -2.00
CA LEU A 262 -6.54 0.16 -3.27
C LEU A 262 -5.96 1.44 -3.89
N LEU A 263 -6.72 2.54 -3.91
CA LEU A 263 -6.28 3.84 -4.41
C LEU A 263 -5.02 4.33 -3.69
N LEU A 264 -5.02 4.29 -2.35
CA LEU A 264 -3.89 4.70 -1.52
C LEU A 264 -2.64 3.87 -1.81
N GLU A 265 -2.77 2.54 -1.78
CA GLU A 265 -1.64 1.64 -1.99
C GLU A 265 -1.11 1.70 -3.42
N ALA A 266 -1.99 1.87 -4.41
CA ALA A 266 -1.61 1.97 -5.82
C ALA A 266 -0.86 3.28 -6.12
N ILE A 267 -1.30 4.43 -5.59
CA ILE A 267 -0.60 5.71 -5.77
C ILE A 267 0.76 5.67 -5.08
N LYS A 268 0.82 5.15 -3.84
CA LYS A 268 2.08 4.99 -3.10
C LYS A 268 3.06 4.09 -3.84
N CYS A 269 2.61 2.94 -4.33
CA CYS A 269 3.45 2.02 -5.10
C CYS A 269 3.88 2.60 -6.45
N SER A 270 2.99 3.34 -7.13
CA SER A 270 3.32 4.05 -8.37
C SER A 270 4.42 5.09 -8.16
N GLN A 271 4.35 5.85 -7.07
CA GLN A 271 5.40 6.80 -6.71
C GLN A 271 6.74 6.09 -6.48
N GLN A 272 6.75 5.00 -5.70
CA GLN A 272 7.97 4.20 -5.47
C GLN A 272 8.56 3.66 -6.77
N LEU A 273 7.72 3.15 -7.67
CA LEU A 273 8.14 2.66 -8.98
C LEU A 273 8.79 3.77 -9.79
N ILE A 274 8.14 4.93 -9.90
CA ILE A 274 8.67 6.09 -10.64
C ILE A 274 10.00 6.55 -10.05
N GLU A 275 10.11 6.66 -8.72
CA GLU A 275 11.33 7.11 -8.05
C GLU A 275 12.49 6.13 -8.28
N LEU A 276 12.22 4.82 -8.28
CA LEU A 276 13.22 3.80 -8.51
C LEU A 276 13.70 3.76 -9.97
N THR A 277 12.81 4.07 -10.92
CA THR A 277 13.09 3.93 -12.36
C THR A 277 13.36 5.26 -13.06
N THR A 278 13.41 6.39 -12.37
CA THR A 278 13.76 7.68 -13.00
C THR A 278 14.85 8.38 -12.19
N PRO A 279 15.76 9.16 -12.79
CA PRO A 279 16.72 9.94 -12.02
C PRO A 279 16.04 11.06 -11.19
N PRO A 280 16.55 11.39 -9.99
CA PRO A 280 16.02 12.49 -9.18
C PRO A 280 16.13 13.82 -9.91
N GLY A 281 15.07 14.63 -9.83
CA GLY A 281 14.99 15.93 -10.52
C GLY A 281 14.86 15.84 -12.05
N SER A 282 14.80 14.65 -12.65
CA SER A 282 14.61 14.51 -14.10
C SER A 282 13.23 14.98 -14.55
N ARG A 283 13.18 15.50 -15.78
CA ARG A 283 11.92 15.87 -16.43
C ARG A 283 10.97 14.69 -16.55
N GLU A 284 11.49 13.51 -16.88
CA GLU A 284 10.71 12.27 -16.97
C GLU A 284 10.03 11.94 -15.64
N ARG A 285 10.78 12.00 -14.52
CA ARG A 285 10.21 11.78 -13.18
C ARG A 285 9.04 12.74 -12.92
N PHE A 286 9.26 14.02 -13.19
CA PHE A 286 8.23 15.05 -12.98
C PHE A 286 6.98 14.80 -13.82
N GLU A 287 7.14 14.50 -15.11
CA GLU A 287 6.04 14.21 -16.02
C GLU A 287 5.24 12.99 -15.57
N ARG A 288 5.91 11.91 -15.14
CA ARG A 288 5.22 10.69 -14.68
C ARG A 288 4.47 10.89 -13.36
N ILE A 289 5.01 11.66 -12.42
CA ILE A 289 4.30 12.01 -11.18
C ILE A 289 3.08 12.89 -11.50
N CYS A 290 3.24 13.88 -12.39
CA CYS A 290 2.14 14.72 -12.85
C CYS A 290 1.02 13.92 -13.53
N ASP A 291 1.40 12.97 -14.41
CA ASP A 291 0.46 12.09 -15.10
C ASP A 291 -0.29 11.20 -14.12
N MET A 292 0.41 10.64 -13.13
CA MET A 292 -0.19 9.85 -12.05
C MET A 292 -1.19 10.70 -11.25
N ALA A 293 -0.81 11.89 -10.78
CA ALA A 293 -1.69 12.78 -10.04
C ALA A 293 -2.93 13.17 -10.86
N THR A 294 -2.74 13.42 -12.16
CA THR A 294 -3.82 13.78 -13.08
C THR A 294 -4.77 12.61 -13.31
N LYS A 295 -4.26 11.40 -13.56
CA LYS A 295 -5.10 10.23 -13.89
C LYS A 295 -5.77 9.62 -12.65
N ALA A 296 -5.07 9.54 -11.53
CA ALA A 296 -5.56 8.87 -10.33
C ALA A 296 -6.45 9.78 -9.48
N VAL A 297 -6.06 11.04 -9.28
CA VAL A 297 -6.73 11.94 -8.34
C VAL A 297 -7.61 12.95 -9.08
N ILE A 298 -7.00 13.87 -9.84
CA ILE A 298 -7.70 15.06 -10.36
C ILE A 298 -8.74 14.71 -11.43
N GLY A 299 -8.32 13.97 -12.46
CA GLY A 299 -9.17 13.48 -13.54
C GLY A 299 -9.71 12.08 -13.29
N GLY A 300 -9.37 11.47 -12.16
CA GLY A 300 -9.84 10.14 -11.73
C GLY A 300 -10.86 10.29 -10.61
N ALA A 301 -10.42 10.00 -9.37
CA ALA A 301 -11.25 10.01 -8.18
C ALA A 301 -12.15 11.26 -8.06
N TRP A 302 -11.63 12.47 -8.24
CA TRP A 302 -12.43 13.69 -8.04
C TRP A 302 -13.49 13.92 -9.13
N LEU A 303 -13.30 13.34 -10.31
CA LEU A 303 -14.26 13.46 -11.41
C LEU A 303 -15.31 12.34 -11.38
N TYR A 304 -14.91 11.13 -10.97
CA TYR A 304 -15.72 9.92 -11.15
C TYR A 304 -16.22 9.28 -9.85
N ALA A 305 -15.65 9.61 -8.68
CA ALA A 305 -16.09 9.02 -7.41
C ALA A 305 -17.43 9.58 -6.91
N GLY A 306 -17.92 10.67 -7.52
CA GLY A 306 -19.17 11.33 -7.13
C GLY A 306 -19.15 11.73 -5.65
N ASP A 307 -20.16 11.28 -4.90
CA ASP A 307 -20.31 11.56 -3.47
C ASP A 307 -19.67 10.50 -2.55
N ASN A 308 -18.84 9.60 -3.08
CA ASN A 308 -18.15 8.60 -2.26
C ASN A 308 -17.06 9.25 -1.39
N LEU A 309 -17.45 9.62 -0.16
CA LEU A 309 -16.58 10.30 0.81
C LEU A 309 -15.31 9.51 1.12
N LEU A 310 -15.38 8.18 1.19
CA LEU A 310 -14.21 7.35 1.51
C LEU A 310 -13.16 7.42 0.41
N ILE A 311 -13.58 7.45 -0.86
CA ILE A 311 -12.68 7.64 -2.00
C ILE A 311 -12.12 9.05 -2.00
N MET A 312 -12.94 10.06 -1.69
CA MET A 312 -12.47 11.44 -1.59
C MET A 312 -11.41 11.58 -0.48
N GLU A 313 -11.63 11.00 0.70
CA GLU A 313 -10.64 10.95 1.78
C GLU A 313 -9.34 10.29 1.34
N ALA A 314 -9.45 9.07 0.77
CA ALA A 314 -8.29 8.33 0.27
C ALA A 314 -7.53 9.12 -0.80
N SER A 315 -8.23 9.79 -1.71
CA SER A 315 -7.62 10.58 -2.78
C SER A 315 -6.84 11.80 -2.25
N VAL A 316 -7.38 12.52 -1.26
CA VAL A 316 -6.70 13.66 -0.65
C VAL A 316 -5.51 13.17 0.19
N GLN A 317 -5.69 12.09 0.95
CA GLN A 317 -4.61 11.47 1.71
C GLN A 317 -3.46 11.01 0.79
N ALA A 318 -3.76 10.39 -0.35
CA ALA A 318 -2.76 9.98 -1.34
C ALA A 318 -2.08 11.18 -2.01
N LEU A 319 -2.80 12.29 -2.19
CA LEU A 319 -2.29 13.47 -2.87
C LEU A 319 -1.23 14.25 -2.07
N ILE A 320 -1.30 14.24 -0.73
CA ILE A 320 -0.36 14.96 0.14
C ILE A 320 1.12 14.65 -0.19
N PRO A 321 1.60 13.39 -0.13
CA PRO A 321 2.99 13.07 -0.46
C PRO A 321 3.34 13.37 -1.93
N VAL A 322 2.37 13.24 -2.84
CA VAL A 322 2.55 13.52 -4.26
C VAL A 322 2.81 15.02 -4.50
N VAL A 323 2.04 15.90 -3.86
CA VAL A 323 2.24 17.35 -3.92
C VAL A 323 3.59 17.75 -3.32
N SER A 324 3.95 17.18 -2.16
CA SER A 324 5.27 17.41 -1.55
C SER A 324 6.40 17.05 -2.50
N THR A 325 6.26 15.94 -3.23
CA THR A 325 7.27 15.45 -4.18
C THR A 325 7.34 16.30 -5.45
N MET A 326 6.21 16.80 -5.96
CA MET A 326 6.18 17.70 -7.11
C MET A 326 6.72 19.11 -6.79
N GLY A 327 6.67 19.52 -5.52
CA GLY A 327 7.11 20.84 -5.08
C GLY A 327 6.40 21.96 -5.85
N ILE A 328 7.18 22.94 -6.34
CA ILE A 328 6.66 24.09 -7.09
C ILE A 328 5.90 23.70 -8.38
N GLY A 329 6.17 22.51 -8.94
CA GLY A 329 5.46 21.99 -10.10
C GLY A 329 3.95 21.81 -9.87
N THR A 330 3.54 21.69 -8.61
CA THR A 330 2.14 21.72 -8.17
C THR A 330 1.39 22.96 -8.65
N CYS A 331 2.09 24.07 -8.95
CA CYS A 331 1.49 25.30 -9.50
C CYS A 331 0.62 25.05 -10.74
N ARG A 332 0.96 24.02 -11.55
CA ARG A 332 0.18 23.62 -12.74
C ARG A 332 -1.25 23.21 -12.41
N PHE A 333 -1.48 22.71 -11.19
CA PHE A 333 -2.75 22.11 -10.77
C PHE A 333 -3.57 23.00 -9.83
N LEU A 334 -3.11 24.21 -9.48
CA LEU A 334 -3.80 25.06 -8.50
C LEU A 334 -5.28 25.31 -8.83
N LYS A 335 -5.62 25.39 -10.13
CA LYS A 335 -7.01 25.56 -10.59
C LYS A 335 -7.92 24.37 -10.27
N ALA A 336 -7.37 23.18 -10.13
CA ALA A 336 -8.11 21.99 -9.70
C ALA A 336 -8.02 21.80 -8.19
N LEU A 337 -6.81 21.95 -7.62
CA LEU A 337 -6.54 21.67 -6.21
C LEU A 337 -7.25 22.65 -5.26
N ILE A 338 -7.10 23.97 -5.49
CA ILE A 338 -7.62 24.94 -4.53
C ILE A 338 -9.14 24.90 -4.43
N PRO A 339 -9.91 24.91 -5.54
CA PRO A 339 -11.37 24.86 -5.43
C PRO A 339 -11.85 23.60 -4.72
N GLN A 340 -11.35 22.42 -5.10
CA GLN A 340 -11.76 21.16 -4.49
C GLN A 340 -11.44 21.11 -2.99
N LEU A 341 -10.20 21.42 -2.61
CA LEU A 341 -9.78 21.34 -1.21
C LEU A 341 -10.47 22.40 -0.34
N SER A 342 -10.70 23.59 -0.89
CA SER A 342 -11.42 24.66 -0.15
C SER A 342 -12.90 24.35 -0.02
N GLU A 343 -13.52 23.75 -1.04
CA GLU A 343 -14.91 23.30 -0.99
C GLU A 343 -15.12 22.17 0.02
N ASN A 344 -14.16 21.23 0.12
CA ASN A 344 -14.19 20.18 1.13
C ASN A 344 -14.24 20.75 2.55
N LEU A 345 -13.62 21.92 2.80
CA LEU A 345 -13.66 22.61 4.11
C LEU A 345 -15.02 23.24 4.42
N ILE A 346 -15.90 23.39 3.44
CA ILE A 346 -17.21 24.02 3.63
C ILE A 346 -18.21 22.93 4.04
N PRO A 347 -18.77 22.99 5.26
CA PRO A 347 -19.79 22.03 5.67
C PRO A 347 -21.04 22.20 4.80
N LYS A 348 -21.52 21.09 4.24
CA LYS A 348 -22.72 21.05 3.40
C LYS A 348 -23.89 20.49 4.22
N PRO A 349 -24.93 21.27 4.56
CA PRO A 349 -25.99 20.83 5.50
C PRO A 349 -26.74 19.57 5.07
N SER A 350 -26.78 19.27 3.77
CA SER A 350 -27.55 18.20 3.16
C SER A 350 -26.75 16.94 2.82
N LEU A 351 -25.43 16.93 3.10
CA LEU A 351 -24.55 15.82 2.77
C LEU A 351 -23.86 15.29 4.03
N PRO A 352 -23.56 13.98 4.10
CA PRO A 352 -22.79 13.44 5.19
C PRO A 352 -21.42 14.14 5.32
N HIS A 353 -21.02 14.43 6.55
CA HIS A 353 -19.77 15.11 6.87
C HIS A 353 -18.71 14.11 7.28
N SER A 354 -17.51 14.23 6.70
CA SER A 354 -16.33 13.51 7.17
C SER A 354 -15.34 14.48 7.83
N HIS A 355 -15.18 14.35 9.15
CA HIS A 355 -14.14 15.08 9.88
C HIS A 355 -12.74 14.75 9.35
N ARG A 356 -12.52 13.50 8.90
CA ARG A 356 -11.25 13.08 8.30
C ARG A 356 -10.99 13.80 6.98
N LEU A 357 -11.99 13.94 6.12
CA LEU A 357 -11.85 14.67 4.85
C LEU A 357 -11.52 16.15 5.09
N LEU A 358 -12.14 16.78 6.09
CA LEU A 358 -11.86 18.17 6.48
C LEU A 358 -10.39 18.34 6.92
N GLN A 359 -9.93 17.48 7.83
CA GLN A 359 -8.55 17.50 8.33
C GLN A 359 -7.54 17.27 7.21
N LEU A 360 -7.75 16.25 6.37
CA LEU A 360 -6.88 15.94 5.24
C LEU A 360 -6.85 17.08 4.21
N SER A 361 -7.98 17.74 3.97
CA SER A 361 -8.06 18.87 3.03
C SER A 361 -7.32 20.09 3.57
N ALA A 362 -7.40 20.37 4.87
CA ALA A 362 -6.62 21.42 5.53
C ALA A 362 -5.12 21.14 5.44
N ASP A 363 -4.69 19.91 5.75
CA ASP A 363 -3.29 19.48 5.65
C ASP A 363 -2.76 19.60 4.22
N CYS A 364 -3.52 19.12 3.24
CA CYS A 364 -3.15 19.22 1.84
C CYS A 364 -3.05 20.69 1.38
N LEU A 365 -3.97 21.56 1.82
CA LEU A 365 -3.89 23.00 1.55
C LEU A 365 -2.65 23.64 2.15
N ILE A 366 -2.26 23.28 3.39
CA ILE A 366 -1.02 23.76 4.01
C ILE A 366 0.16 23.44 3.10
N ILE A 367 0.32 22.17 2.71
CA ILE A 367 1.43 21.73 1.85
C ILE A 367 1.37 22.42 0.48
N VAL A 368 0.19 22.52 -0.15
CA VAL A 368 0.03 23.23 -1.43
C VAL A 368 0.46 24.69 -1.30
N ILE A 369 0.08 25.39 -0.24
CA ILE A 369 0.47 26.78 -0.01
C ILE A 369 1.99 26.88 0.19
N GLU A 370 2.58 25.96 0.95
CA GLU A 370 4.03 25.95 1.21
C GLU A 370 4.86 25.74 -0.05
N VAL A 371 4.48 24.80 -0.89
CA VAL A 371 5.23 24.50 -2.13
C VAL A 371 4.93 25.49 -3.25
N CYS A 372 3.76 26.14 -3.23
CA CYS A 372 3.32 27.08 -4.27
C CYS A 372 3.31 28.56 -3.83
N LYS A 373 3.95 28.94 -2.71
CA LYS A 373 3.90 30.31 -2.12
C LYS A 373 3.84 31.46 -3.16
N PRO A 374 4.71 31.51 -4.19
CA PRO A 374 4.72 32.62 -5.16
C PRO A 374 3.45 32.76 -6.01
N ARG A 375 2.59 31.74 -6.06
CA ARG A 375 1.39 31.66 -6.91
C ARG A 375 0.08 31.60 -6.13
N ILE A 376 0.12 31.68 -4.80
CA ILE A 376 -1.07 31.57 -3.94
C ILE A 376 -1.90 32.86 -3.86
N TYR A 377 -1.30 34.03 -4.11
CA TYR A 377 -2.00 35.32 -3.94
C TYR A 377 -3.38 35.42 -4.61
N PRO A 378 -3.60 34.97 -5.86
CA PRO A 378 -4.93 34.99 -6.49
C PRO A 378 -5.97 34.08 -5.81
N TRP A 379 -5.50 33.05 -5.11
CA TRP A 379 -6.32 32.01 -4.48
C TRP A 379 -6.67 32.31 -3.02
N LYS A 380 -6.06 33.35 -2.42
CA LYS A 380 -6.20 33.68 -1.00
C LYS A 380 -7.67 33.80 -0.54
N GLY A 381 -8.56 34.32 -1.39
CA GLY A 381 -9.97 34.51 -1.07
C GLY A 381 -10.71 33.18 -0.93
N ALA A 382 -10.53 32.25 -1.87
CA ALA A 382 -11.16 30.94 -1.84
C ALA A 382 -10.70 30.11 -0.62
N ILE A 383 -9.39 30.12 -0.35
CA ILE A 383 -8.81 29.42 0.80
C ILE A 383 -9.32 30.03 2.11
N LEU A 384 -9.36 31.36 2.21
CA LEU A 384 -9.87 32.05 3.40
C LEU A 384 -11.34 31.78 3.64
N GLU A 385 -12.17 31.75 2.59
CA GLU A 385 -13.59 31.42 2.72
C GLU A 385 -13.79 30.01 3.30
N GLY A 386 -13.09 29.01 2.75
CA GLY A 386 -13.13 27.63 3.27
C GLY A 386 -12.68 27.56 4.74
N LEU A 387 -11.57 28.24 5.07
CA LEU A 387 -11.04 28.33 6.43
C LEU A 387 -12.05 28.93 7.42
N LEU A 388 -12.67 30.08 7.08
CA LEU A 388 -13.60 30.76 7.97
C LEU A 388 -14.87 29.93 8.21
N ARG A 389 -15.41 29.29 7.17
CA ARG A 389 -16.61 28.43 7.28
C ARG A 389 -16.31 27.16 8.10
N ALA A 390 -15.16 26.54 7.87
CA ALA A 390 -14.69 25.41 8.67
C ALA A 390 -14.53 25.77 10.15
N TRP A 391 -14.04 26.98 10.44
CA TRP A 391 -13.90 27.46 11.80
C TRP A 391 -15.25 27.62 12.49
N VAL A 392 -16.20 28.31 11.85
CA VAL A 392 -17.57 28.47 12.39
C VAL A 392 -18.16 27.10 12.70
N TYR A 393 -18.02 26.14 11.79
CA TYR A 393 -18.48 24.77 12.00
C TYR A 393 -17.87 24.11 13.24
N SER A 394 -16.54 24.21 13.41
CA SER A 394 -15.84 23.67 14.59
C SER A 394 -16.31 24.27 15.92
N GLN A 395 -16.83 25.50 15.89
CA GLN A 395 -17.34 26.21 17.06
C GLN A 395 -18.82 25.91 17.33
N THR A 396 -19.63 25.72 16.28
CA THR A 396 -21.08 25.51 16.41
C THR A 396 -21.48 24.06 16.68
N ASP A 397 -20.72 23.08 16.16
CA ASP A 397 -21.02 21.65 16.34
C ASP A 397 -20.40 21.05 17.61
N GLY A 398 -19.72 21.87 18.42
CA GLY A 398 -18.79 21.42 19.44
C GLY A 398 -19.26 21.63 20.89
N ILE A 399 -19.67 20.56 21.56
CA ILE A 399 -19.22 20.30 22.95
C ILE A 399 -19.08 18.78 23.12
N ARG A 400 -17.95 18.16 22.72
CA ARG A 400 -17.32 16.95 23.36
C ARG A 400 -16.39 16.08 22.48
N ASP A 401 -16.13 16.38 21.21
CA ASP A 401 -15.25 15.52 20.42
C ASP A 401 -13.74 15.91 20.55
N PRO A 402 -12.85 15.02 21.02
CA PRO A 402 -11.39 15.24 20.97
C PRO A 402 -10.87 15.55 19.56
N ASP A 403 -11.51 15.04 18.50
CA ASP A 403 -11.11 15.30 17.12
C ASP A 403 -11.29 16.77 16.72
N ASN A 404 -12.19 17.50 17.38
CA ASN A 404 -12.44 18.91 17.12
C ASN A 404 -11.25 19.80 17.52
N THR A 405 -10.57 19.49 18.64
CA THR A 405 -9.38 20.25 19.07
C THR A 405 -8.25 20.08 18.06
N SER A 406 -8.04 18.85 17.59
CA SER A 406 -7.02 18.57 16.57
C SER A 406 -7.32 19.27 15.25
N PHE A 407 -8.61 19.37 14.88
CA PHE A 407 -9.04 20.08 13.69
C PHE A 407 -8.79 21.60 13.80
N GLN A 408 -9.16 22.22 14.92
CA GLN A 408 -8.90 23.65 15.17
C GLN A 408 -7.40 23.99 15.09
N GLN A 409 -6.52 23.13 15.61
CA GLN A 409 -5.07 23.30 15.49
C GLN A 409 -4.60 23.29 14.02
N ARG A 410 -5.18 22.42 13.17
CA ARG A 410 -4.90 22.41 11.73
C ARG A 410 -5.40 23.67 11.04
N LEU A 411 -6.58 24.18 11.41
CA LEU A 411 -7.10 25.46 10.88
C LEU A 411 -6.21 26.65 11.25
N LEU A 412 -5.71 26.70 12.49
CA LEU A 412 -4.74 27.71 12.92
C LEU A 412 -3.41 27.61 12.13
N SER A 413 -2.96 26.38 11.87
CA SER A 413 -1.77 26.13 11.05
C SER A 413 -1.98 26.57 9.59
N LEU A 414 -3.14 26.27 9.00
CA LEU A 414 -3.54 26.73 7.67
C LEU A 414 -3.60 28.27 7.62
N ARG A 415 -4.19 28.90 8.62
CA ARG A 415 -4.22 30.37 8.76
C ARG A 415 -2.81 30.97 8.79
N SER A 416 -1.91 30.43 9.60
CA SER A 416 -0.53 30.90 9.72
C SER A 416 0.24 30.75 8.40
N THR A 417 0.08 29.61 7.74
CA THR A 417 0.72 29.30 6.45
C THR A 417 0.22 30.25 5.36
N LEU A 418 -1.09 30.50 5.31
CA LEU A 418 -1.71 31.42 4.38
C LEU A 418 -1.27 32.87 4.63
N GLN A 419 -1.21 33.30 5.89
CA GLN A 419 -0.69 34.63 6.26
C GLN A 419 0.76 34.82 5.80
N THR A 420 1.60 33.81 6.00
CA THR A 420 3.01 33.84 5.59
C THR A 420 3.16 33.94 4.08
N ALA A 421 2.32 33.22 3.32
CA ALA A 421 2.31 33.29 1.86
C ALA A 421 1.71 34.61 1.32
N CYS A 422 0.80 35.23 2.06
CA CYS A 422 0.05 36.43 1.66
C CYS A 422 -0.05 37.46 2.80
N PRO A 423 1.03 38.20 3.13
CA PRO A 423 1.05 39.11 4.28
C PRO A 423 -0.06 40.18 4.29
N GLY A 424 -0.46 40.65 3.10
CA GLY A 424 -1.54 41.65 2.95
C GLY A 424 -2.94 41.19 3.38
N LEU A 425 -3.12 39.91 3.75
CA LEU A 425 -4.38 39.39 4.30
C LEU A 425 -4.74 40.03 5.65
N VAL A 426 -3.73 40.30 6.48
CA VAL A 426 -3.94 40.83 7.84
C VAL A 426 -4.59 42.21 7.76
N ASP A 427 -4.13 43.04 6.83
CA ASP A 427 -4.55 44.42 6.74
C ASP A 427 -5.95 44.61 6.17
N ASN A 428 -6.43 43.64 5.39
CA ASN A 428 -7.67 43.78 4.64
C ASN A 428 -8.69 42.71 5.05
N GLU A 429 -8.51 41.47 4.63
CA GLU A 429 -9.51 40.43 4.77
C GLU A 429 -9.72 40.01 6.24
N PHE A 430 -8.65 39.90 7.04
CA PHE A 430 -8.79 39.54 8.46
C PHE A 430 -9.52 40.62 9.26
N ARG A 431 -9.21 41.91 9.01
CA ARG A 431 -9.93 43.03 9.65
C ARG A 431 -11.41 43.03 9.28
N LYS A 432 -11.75 42.73 8.03
CA LYS A 432 -13.15 42.64 7.59
C LYS A 432 -13.89 41.50 8.30
N ALA A 433 -13.29 40.32 8.40
CA ALA A 433 -13.89 39.18 9.10
C ALA A 433 -14.11 39.48 10.60
N LEU A 434 -13.11 40.06 11.28
CA LEU A 434 -13.22 40.48 12.69
C LEU A 434 -14.27 41.58 12.91
N ALA A 435 -14.46 42.47 11.93
CA ALA A 435 -15.49 43.50 11.99
C ALA A 435 -16.91 42.93 11.85
N CYS A 436 -17.08 41.80 11.15
CA CYS A 436 -18.36 41.13 11.02
C CYS A 436 -18.76 40.41 12.32
N ASP A 437 -17.87 39.62 12.91
CA ASP A 437 -18.09 38.95 14.19
C ASP A 437 -16.77 38.75 14.93
N LYS A 438 -16.48 39.66 15.87
CA LYS A 438 -15.26 39.60 16.66
C LYS A 438 -15.21 38.34 17.53
N CYS A 439 -16.32 38.00 18.18
CA CYS A 439 -16.38 36.89 19.14
C CYS A 439 -16.06 35.56 18.45
N MET A 440 -16.60 35.36 17.24
CA MET A 440 -16.40 34.13 16.48
C MET A 440 -14.96 33.95 15.96
N PHE A 441 -14.32 35.04 15.49
CA PHE A 441 -13.05 34.94 14.74
C PHE A 441 -11.81 35.41 15.51
N GLU A 442 -11.95 35.90 16.74
CA GLU A 442 -10.84 36.41 17.56
C GLU A 442 -9.74 35.35 17.76
N GLU A 443 -10.11 34.13 18.15
CA GLU A 443 -9.15 33.03 18.38
C GLU A 443 -8.43 32.56 17.11
N LEU A 444 -9.11 32.62 15.94
CA LEU A 444 -8.54 32.21 14.66
C LEU A 444 -7.62 33.27 14.04
N LEU A 445 -8.04 34.54 14.11
CA LEU A 445 -7.45 35.62 13.31
C LEU A 445 -6.51 36.53 14.08
N LEU A 446 -6.62 36.61 15.41
CA LEU A 446 -5.65 37.34 16.23
C LEU A 446 -4.46 36.46 16.61
N PRO A 447 -3.25 37.03 16.74
CA PRO A 447 -2.10 36.29 17.25
C PRO A 447 -2.36 35.90 18.71
N SER A 448 -2.28 34.60 19.03
CA SER A 448 -2.52 34.06 20.37
C SER A 448 -1.59 34.72 21.39
N THR A 449 -2.14 35.49 22.33
CA THR A 449 -1.41 36.06 23.47
C THR A 449 -1.20 35.00 24.53
N VAL A 450 -0.28 34.06 24.30
CA VAL A 450 0.19 33.13 25.35
C VAL A 450 1.71 33.14 25.38
N GLY A 451 2.26 33.96 26.28
CA GLY A 451 3.50 33.70 27.02
C GLY A 451 4.83 33.72 26.26
N VAL A 452 5.30 34.89 25.83
CA VAL A 452 6.74 35.20 25.81
C VAL A 452 7.02 36.18 26.94
N GLU A 453 7.16 35.66 28.15
CA GLU A 453 7.95 36.31 29.20
C GLU A 453 9.15 35.42 29.49
N GLY A 454 10.32 36.05 29.56
CA GLY A 454 11.57 35.40 29.27
C GLY A 454 12.09 34.47 30.37
N LYS A 455 12.82 33.45 29.92
CA LYS A 455 14.12 33.16 30.52
C LYS A 455 15.16 33.07 29.40
N ALA A 456 15.98 34.10 29.34
CA ALA A 456 17.28 34.04 28.69
C ALA A 456 18.10 32.91 29.36
N GLY A 457 18.41 31.88 28.57
CA GLY A 457 19.32 30.81 28.92
C GLY A 457 20.14 30.51 27.67
N SER A 458 21.31 31.12 27.60
CA SER A 458 22.34 30.91 26.59
C SER A 458 22.73 29.44 26.45
N VAL A 459 22.64 28.89 25.22
CA VAL A 459 23.54 27.83 24.75
C VAL A 459 23.81 28.07 23.26
N GLU A 460 25.09 28.15 22.91
CA GLU A 460 25.66 28.39 21.59
C GLU A 460 25.32 27.31 20.54
N PRO A 461 25.47 27.62 19.23
CA PRO A 461 25.18 26.69 18.15
C PRO A 461 26.39 25.81 17.83
N THR A 462 26.27 24.49 18.01
CA THR A 462 27.19 23.54 17.41
C THR A 462 26.85 23.32 15.94
N ALA A 463 27.54 24.07 15.09
CA ALA A 463 27.77 23.70 13.71
C ALA A 463 28.88 22.63 13.65
N SER A 464 28.60 21.49 13.03
CA SER A 464 29.66 20.66 12.43
C SER A 464 29.15 19.71 11.33
N PHE A 465 29.69 19.94 10.11
CA PHE A 465 30.13 18.94 9.10
C PHE A 465 29.05 18.13 8.35
N VAL A 466 29.08 17.88 7.02
CA VAL A 466 30.02 18.17 5.90
C VAL A 466 29.28 17.79 4.59
N LYS A 467 29.12 18.71 3.62
CA LYS A 467 29.78 18.71 2.29
C LYS A 467 30.47 17.41 1.91
N ASP A 468 29.99 16.70 0.89
CA ASP A 468 30.78 16.22 -0.26
C ASP A 468 29.88 15.37 -1.16
N LEU A 469 29.83 15.72 -2.46
CA LEU A 469 29.83 14.82 -3.61
C LEU A 469 29.57 15.64 -4.89
N ASP A 470 30.64 16.30 -5.34
CA ASP A 470 30.92 16.49 -6.76
C ASP A 470 32.19 15.67 -7.05
N THR A 471 32.02 14.46 -7.58
CA THR A 471 32.89 13.83 -8.61
C THR A 471 32.22 12.59 -9.17
#